data_AF-A0A937PI26-F1
#
_entry.id   AF-A0A937PI26-F1
#
_cell.length_a   1.000
_cell.length_b   1.000
_cell.length_c   1.000
_cell.angle_alpha   90.00
_cell.angle_beta   90.00
_cell.angle_gamma   90.00
#
_symmetry.space_group_name_H-M   'P 1'
#
loop_
_entity.id
_entity.type
_entity.pdbx_description
1 polymer ?
#
loop_
_entity_poly.entity_id
_entity_poly.type
_entity_poly.pdbx_seq_one_letter_code
_entity_poly.pdbx_strand_id
1 'polypeptide(L)'
;MISKDIDKVTEADLQSLIDNAVSEGKEIEYKQSLQISSDGDRKEFLADVSSFANASGGDLIIGISQKDGNPEALFGIDISDKDAEIRKLDGIIRDGIEPRIPSVVIQPIKLANSKVVLVIRIAKSWLSPHRVTLRGYDKFYSRSTNGKYPLDVSELRVAFSLSEAFADRIRRFREDRISKIYADEMFMPFNGNSKMVLHLIPFASFKPGEKYEIEKIASQPRMLPPIYCSGWNSKYNLDGFLTYSGSATEKSHTYTQLYRNGIIEAVNGSLIREHDKGQLFIPSIAFEKELIASLKTYLKLMKDMKIELPIILFLTLVNVKGYSMYVDPWKMNFFHPPAIDREILLLPEVIIENYDIEAEQILKPCFDAVWNACGFPKSRNYDENGKWVER
;
A
#
# COMPACT_ATOMS: atom_id res chain seq x y z
N MET A 1 -14.12 7.24 16.86
CA MET A 1 -13.41 5.95 16.74
C MET A 1 -12.71 5.67 18.06
N ILE A 2 -12.46 4.41 18.45
CA ILE A 2 -11.64 4.08 19.63
C ILE A 2 -10.19 4.51 19.36
N SER A 3 -9.66 5.43 20.16
CA SER A 3 -8.34 6.05 19.92
C SER A 3 -7.12 5.12 20.03
N LYS A 4 -7.30 3.92 20.59
CA LYS A 4 -6.23 2.91 20.71
C LYS A 4 -6.01 2.16 19.39
N ASP A 5 -4.79 1.67 19.17
CA ASP A 5 -4.51 0.69 18.11
C ASP A 5 -5.47 -0.51 18.28
N ILE A 6 -6.05 -1.02 17.18
CA ILE A 6 -7.16 -1.98 17.23
C ILE A 6 -6.78 -3.30 17.92
N ASP A 7 -5.52 -3.73 17.75
CA ASP A 7 -4.91 -4.92 18.35
C ASP A 7 -4.76 -4.83 19.88
N LYS A 8 -4.83 -3.60 20.43
CA LYS A 8 -4.73 -3.32 21.86
C LYS A 8 -6.07 -3.02 22.51
N VAL A 9 -7.18 -3.06 21.77
CA VAL A 9 -8.51 -2.82 22.33
C VAL A 9 -8.92 -4.00 23.20
N THR A 10 -9.38 -3.70 24.41
CA THR A 10 -9.77 -4.68 25.43
C THR A 10 -11.24 -4.54 25.81
N GLU A 11 -11.77 -5.52 26.57
CA GLU A 11 -13.11 -5.43 27.15
C GLU A 11 -13.31 -4.17 28.00
N ALA A 12 -12.28 -3.74 28.74
CA ALA A 12 -12.35 -2.51 29.54
C ALA A 12 -12.54 -1.25 28.68
N ASP A 13 -11.98 -1.22 27.48
CA ASP A 13 -12.16 -0.11 26.54
C ASP A 13 -13.60 -0.06 26.01
N LEU A 14 -14.19 -1.22 25.74
CA LEU A 14 -15.59 -1.33 25.34
C LEU A 14 -16.53 -0.92 26.49
N GLN A 15 -16.22 -1.35 27.71
CA GLN A 15 -16.97 -0.95 28.90
C GLN A 15 -16.90 0.57 29.12
N SER A 16 -15.75 1.19 28.86
CA SER A 16 -15.58 2.65 28.93
C SER A 16 -16.47 3.40 27.94
N LEU A 17 -16.78 2.83 26.76
CA LEU A 17 -17.75 3.44 25.83
C LEU A 17 -19.16 3.49 26.42
N ILE A 18 -19.55 2.45 27.17
CA ILE A 18 -20.84 2.36 27.88
C ILE A 18 -20.87 3.32 29.07
N ASP A 19 -19.85 3.25 29.92
CA ASP A 19 -19.79 4.05 31.16
C ASP A 19 -19.81 5.56 30.87
N ASN A 20 -19.21 5.97 29.75
CA ASN A 20 -19.20 7.37 29.30
C ASN A 20 -20.36 7.72 28.34
N ALA A 21 -21.27 6.77 28.06
CA ALA A 21 -22.37 6.93 27.11
C ALA A 21 -21.93 7.53 25.77
N VAL A 22 -20.86 6.98 25.17
CA VAL A 22 -20.32 7.46 23.90
C VAL A 22 -21.31 7.11 22.78
N SER A 23 -22.09 8.11 22.39
CA SER A 23 -23.12 7.97 21.36
C SER A 23 -22.54 7.58 20.00
N GLU A 24 -23.34 6.86 19.22
CA GLU A 24 -23.11 6.67 17.80
C GLU A 24 -22.94 7.99 17.07
N GLY A 25 -22.26 7.91 15.94
CA GLY A 25 -22.15 9.05 15.06
C GLY A 25 -21.37 8.71 13.81
N LYS A 26 -20.52 9.65 13.41
CA LYS A 26 -19.79 9.52 12.15
C LYS A 26 -18.77 8.38 12.15
N GLU A 27 -18.18 8.07 13.31
CA GLU A 27 -17.05 7.15 13.44
C GLU A 27 -17.31 5.93 14.33
N ILE A 28 -18.51 5.79 14.89
CA ILE A 28 -18.89 4.63 15.73
C ILE A 28 -20.32 4.22 15.37
N GLU A 29 -20.52 2.92 15.23
CA GLU A 29 -21.81 2.24 15.07
C GLU A 29 -21.83 1.00 15.98
N TYR A 30 -22.91 0.81 16.74
CA TYR A 30 -23.11 -0.36 17.60
C TYR A 30 -24.18 -1.27 17.00
N LYS A 31 -23.91 -2.57 17.00
CA LYS A 31 -24.91 -3.60 16.67
C LYS A 31 -24.91 -4.66 17.77
N GLN A 32 -26.08 -5.06 18.23
CA GLN A 32 -26.18 -6.11 19.25
C GLN A 32 -25.73 -7.47 18.72
N SER A 33 -26.04 -7.79 17.46
CA SER A 33 -25.78 -9.09 16.84
C SER A 33 -25.28 -8.94 15.40
N LEU A 34 -24.49 -9.89 14.94
CA LEU A 34 -24.04 -9.97 13.54
C LEU A 34 -25.16 -10.53 12.65
N GLN A 35 -25.72 -9.69 11.77
CA GLN A 35 -26.77 -10.09 10.82
C GLN A 35 -26.18 -10.21 9.41
N ILE A 36 -25.96 -11.45 8.95
CA ILE A 36 -25.38 -11.75 7.62
C ILE A 36 -25.99 -13.03 6.98
N SER A 37 -27.13 -13.49 7.50
CA SER A 37 -27.77 -14.75 7.09
C SER A 37 -28.52 -14.61 5.76
N SER A 38 -29.19 -13.50 5.53
CA SER A 38 -29.88 -13.22 4.26
C SER A 38 -29.12 -12.25 3.36
N ASP A 39 -29.49 -12.18 2.08
CA ASP A 39 -28.96 -11.18 1.15
C ASP A 39 -29.33 -9.75 1.59
N GLY A 40 -30.46 -9.57 2.30
CA GLY A 40 -30.85 -8.28 2.88
C GLY A 40 -29.90 -7.86 4.00
N ASP A 41 -29.62 -8.77 4.94
CA ASP A 41 -28.73 -8.50 6.08
C ASP A 41 -27.29 -8.23 5.60
N ARG A 42 -26.83 -9.01 4.62
CA ARG A 42 -25.52 -8.77 3.99
C ARG A 42 -25.45 -7.42 3.32
N LYS A 43 -26.52 -6.95 2.66
CA LYS A 43 -26.55 -5.60 2.07
C LYS A 43 -26.48 -4.52 3.14
N GLU A 44 -27.17 -4.69 4.27
CA GLU A 44 -27.09 -3.74 5.39
C GLU A 44 -25.66 -3.67 5.95
N PHE A 45 -25.06 -4.83 6.23
CA PHE A 45 -23.68 -4.94 6.71
C PHE A 45 -22.68 -4.28 5.75
N LEU A 46 -22.76 -4.59 4.44
CA LEU A 46 -21.91 -3.99 3.43
C LEU A 46 -22.14 -2.47 3.31
N ALA A 47 -23.38 -2.01 3.51
CA ALA A 47 -23.71 -0.60 3.54
C ALA A 47 -23.08 0.10 4.77
N ASP A 48 -23.07 -0.53 5.95
CA ASP A 48 -22.38 -0.01 7.13
C ASP A 48 -20.87 0.12 6.86
N VAL A 49 -20.24 -0.96 6.41
CA VAL A 49 -18.80 -1.00 6.10
C VAL A 49 -18.42 0.04 5.03
N SER A 50 -19.12 0.08 3.89
CA SER A 50 -18.83 1.06 2.81
C SER A 50 -19.08 2.50 3.23
N SER A 51 -20.08 2.75 4.09
CA SER A 51 -20.38 4.10 4.57
C SER A 51 -19.23 4.71 5.37
N PHE A 52 -18.53 3.90 6.19
CA PHE A 52 -17.34 4.37 6.91
C PHE A 52 -16.20 4.71 5.95
N ALA A 53 -15.91 3.83 5.00
CA ALA A 53 -14.84 4.04 4.02
C ALA A 53 -15.07 5.29 3.16
N ASN A 54 -16.33 5.59 2.80
CA ASN A 54 -16.73 6.77 2.03
C ASN A 54 -16.77 8.07 2.83
N ALA A 55 -16.73 7.98 4.16
CA ALA A 55 -16.78 9.12 5.06
C ALA A 55 -15.39 9.42 5.65
N SER A 56 -15.26 9.30 6.97
CA SER A 56 -14.02 9.56 7.72
C SER A 56 -13.34 8.31 8.25
N GLY A 57 -13.85 7.11 7.93
CA GLY A 57 -13.51 5.89 8.64
C GLY A 57 -14.21 5.80 10.00
N GLY A 58 -14.00 4.71 10.71
CA GLY A 58 -14.58 4.47 12.04
C GLY A 58 -14.56 3.01 12.47
N ASP A 59 -15.27 2.73 13.56
CA ASP A 59 -15.43 1.41 14.17
C ASP A 59 -16.89 0.96 14.11
N LEU A 60 -17.13 -0.19 13.49
CA LEU A 60 -18.37 -0.96 13.62
C LEU A 60 -18.19 -1.99 14.72
N ILE A 61 -18.94 -1.87 15.81
CA ILE A 61 -18.77 -2.67 17.02
C ILE A 61 -19.98 -3.59 17.20
N ILE A 62 -19.76 -4.89 17.08
CA ILE A 62 -20.82 -5.91 17.09
C ILE A 62 -20.74 -6.74 18.37
N GLY A 63 -21.86 -6.82 19.09
CA GLY A 63 -21.97 -7.42 20.42
C GLY A 63 -22.34 -6.41 21.51
N ILE A 64 -22.64 -5.16 21.14
CA ILE A 64 -23.08 -4.10 22.07
C ILE A 64 -24.51 -3.70 21.70
N SER A 65 -25.42 -3.78 22.66
CA SER A 65 -26.78 -3.26 22.51
C SER A 65 -26.78 -1.74 22.62
N GLN A 66 -27.67 -1.09 21.87
CA GLN A 66 -27.82 0.36 21.91
C GLN A 66 -29.29 0.75 22.05
N LYS A 67 -29.51 1.92 22.64
CA LYS A 67 -30.78 2.60 22.67
C LYS A 67 -30.58 4.09 22.37
N ASP A 68 -31.35 4.59 21.41
CA ASP A 68 -31.28 5.97 20.94
C ASP A 68 -29.83 6.39 20.57
N GLY A 69 -29.07 5.46 20.00
CA GLY A 69 -27.67 5.64 19.61
C GLY A 69 -26.67 5.56 20.75
N ASN A 70 -27.10 5.32 22.00
CA ASN A 70 -26.18 5.16 23.14
C ASN A 70 -25.98 3.68 23.48
N PRO A 71 -24.74 3.24 23.74
CA PRO A 71 -24.48 1.85 24.10
C PRO A 71 -24.98 1.55 25.52
N GLU A 72 -25.74 0.47 25.70
CA GLU A 72 -26.35 0.12 26.99
C GLU A 72 -25.65 -1.07 27.68
N ALA A 73 -25.30 -2.12 26.93
CA ALA A 73 -24.75 -3.34 27.52
C ALA A 73 -23.90 -4.16 26.54
N LEU A 74 -22.83 -4.78 27.09
CA LEU A 74 -22.00 -5.79 26.43
C LEU A 74 -22.72 -7.15 26.44
N PHE A 75 -23.43 -7.45 25.36
CA PHE A 75 -24.06 -8.77 25.20
C PHE A 75 -23.05 -9.81 24.74
N GLY A 76 -22.16 -9.42 23.82
CA GLY A 76 -21.31 -10.33 23.06
C GLY A 76 -22.11 -11.26 22.13
N ILE A 77 -21.41 -11.87 21.20
CA ILE A 77 -21.92 -12.90 20.30
C ILE A 77 -21.15 -14.21 20.47
N ASP A 78 -21.84 -15.31 20.23
CA ASP A 78 -21.28 -16.65 20.31
C ASP A 78 -20.53 -16.96 19.00
N ILE A 79 -19.20 -17.01 19.08
CA ILE A 79 -18.30 -17.36 17.96
C ILE A 79 -17.45 -18.54 18.40
N SER A 80 -17.67 -19.69 17.75
CA SER A 80 -16.94 -20.93 18.03
C SER A 80 -15.52 -20.92 17.43
N ASP A 81 -15.39 -20.47 16.18
CA ASP A 81 -14.11 -20.32 15.48
C ASP A 81 -13.96 -18.87 14.99
N LYS A 82 -13.09 -18.12 15.68
CA LYS A 82 -12.85 -16.71 15.40
C LYS A 82 -12.22 -16.50 14.02
N ASP A 83 -11.28 -17.36 13.65
CA ASP A 83 -10.54 -17.21 12.40
C ASP A 83 -11.44 -17.55 11.21
N ALA A 84 -12.32 -18.54 11.36
CA ALA A 84 -13.32 -18.84 10.35
C ALA A 84 -14.32 -17.70 10.16
N GLU A 85 -14.79 -17.07 11.24
CA GLU A 85 -15.73 -15.95 11.15
C GLU A 85 -15.08 -14.70 10.54
N ILE A 86 -13.81 -14.40 10.87
CA ILE A 86 -13.04 -13.32 10.23
C ILE A 86 -12.92 -13.57 8.71
N ARG A 87 -12.45 -14.76 8.31
CA ARG A 87 -12.32 -15.12 6.88
C ARG A 87 -13.63 -14.99 6.11
N LYS A 88 -14.75 -15.35 6.75
CA LYS A 88 -16.09 -15.24 6.18
C LYS A 88 -16.51 -13.78 5.99
N LEU A 89 -16.28 -12.92 6.99
CA LEU A 89 -16.57 -11.49 6.89
C LEU A 89 -15.71 -10.80 5.84
N ASP A 90 -14.41 -11.09 5.81
CA ASP A 90 -13.50 -10.59 4.78
C ASP A 90 -13.96 -10.98 3.38
N GLY A 91 -14.38 -12.24 3.19
CA GLY A 91 -14.94 -12.71 1.92
C GLY A 91 -16.19 -11.93 1.51
N ILE A 92 -17.14 -11.73 2.43
CA ILE A 92 -18.36 -10.97 2.18
C ILE A 92 -18.05 -9.53 1.77
N ILE A 93 -17.14 -8.86 2.50
CA ILE A 93 -16.72 -7.47 2.22
C ILE A 93 -16.05 -7.38 0.85
N ARG A 94 -15.08 -8.26 0.59
CA ARG A 94 -14.28 -8.28 -0.64
C ARG A 94 -15.13 -8.51 -1.89
N ASP A 95 -16.14 -9.38 -1.78
CA ASP A 95 -16.95 -9.79 -2.93
C ASP A 95 -18.19 -8.89 -3.11
N GLY A 96 -18.57 -8.12 -2.08
CA GLY A 96 -19.78 -7.29 -2.06
C GLY A 96 -19.57 -5.78 -2.20
N ILE A 97 -18.32 -5.31 -2.26
CA ILE A 97 -17.98 -3.86 -2.35
C ILE A 97 -17.00 -3.60 -3.50
N GLU A 98 -17.29 -2.56 -4.28
CA GLU A 98 -16.48 -2.12 -5.42
C GLU A 98 -16.34 -0.58 -5.49
N PRO A 99 -15.13 -0.02 -5.70
CA PRO A 99 -13.84 -0.70 -5.63
C PRO A 99 -13.61 -1.33 -4.25
N ARG A 100 -12.64 -2.24 -4.11
CA ARG A 100 -12.38 -2.87 -2.80
C ARG A 100 -11.91 -1.82 -1.78
N ILE A 101 -12.31 -2.01 -0.52
CA ILE A 101 -11.84 -1.14 0.57
C ILE A 101 -10.46 -1.62 0.99
N PRO A 102 -9.40 -0.79 0.88
CA PRO A 102 -8.03 -1.25 1.12
C PRO A 102 -7.74 -1.62 2.58
N SER A 103 -8.40 -0.97 3.55
CA SER A 103 -8.10 -1.13 4.97
C SER A 103 -9.36 -1.39 5.79
N VAL A 104 -9.61 -2.68 6.04
CA VAL A 104 -10.60 -3.19 6.99
C VAL A 104 -9.88 -4.16 7.92
N VAL A 105 -9.93 -3.91 9.23
CA VAL A 105 -9.33 -4.80 10.24
C VAL A 105 -10.42 -5.28 11.18
N ILE A 106 -10.56 -6.61 11.31
CA ILE A 106 -11.55 -7.24 12.18
C ILE A 106 -10.85 -7.82 13.40
N GLN A 107 -11.11 -7.24 14.58
CA GLN A 107 -10.54 -7.67 15.85
C GLN A 107 -11.61 -8.30 16.76
N PRO A 108 -11.50 -9.59 17.09
CA PRO A 108 -12.35 -10.22 18.09
C PRO A 108 -11.84 -9.97 19.51
N ILE A 109 -12.68 -9.39 20.37
CA ILE A 109 -12.39 -9.12 21.78
C ILE A 109 -13.16 -10.13 22.62
N LYS A 110 -12.43 -10.98 23.37
CA LYS A 110 -13.05 -11.96 24.26
C LYS A 110 -13.52 -11.26 25.54
N LEU A 111 -14.76 -11.50 25.92
CA LEU A 111 -15.36 -11.02 27.15
C LEU A 111 -15.16 -12.00 28.30
N ALA A 112 -15.29 -11.53 29.54
CA ALA A 112 -15.25 -12.34 30.75
C ALA A 112 -16.31 -13.46 30.76
N ASN A 113 -17.47 -13.22 30.13
CA ASN A 113 -18.55 -14.20 29.98
C ASN A 113 -18.31 -15.25 28.87
N SER A 114 -17.09 -15.33 28.32
CA SER A 114 -16.67 -16.19 27.20
C SER A 114 -17.26 -15.88 25.82
N LYS A 115 -18.15 -14.89 25.70
CA LYS A 115 -18.61 -14.39 24.41
C LYS A 115 -17.58 -13.45 23.78
N VAL A 116 -17.84 -13.02 22.55
CA VAL A 116 -16.93 -12.16 21.78
C VAL A 116 -17.64 -10.90 21.31
N VAL A 117 -16.96 -9.76 21.36
CA VAL A 117 -17.33 -8.56 20.62
C VAL A 117 -16.42 -8.45 19.39
N LEU A 118 -16.98 -8.19 18.22
CA LEU A 118 -16.20 -7.92 17.02
C LEU A 118 -16.07 -6.41 16.84
N VAL A 119 -14.84 -5.91 16.80
CA VAL A 119 -14.54 -4.53 16.40
C VAL A 119 -14.03 -4.57 14.97
N ILE A 120 -14.80 -4.01 14.05
CA ILE A 120 -14.40 -3.87 12.65
C ILE A 120 -13.98 -2.42 12.44
N ARG A 121 -12.68 -2.18 12.27
CA ARG A 121 -12.15 -0.85 11.97
C ARG A 121 -12.03 -0.67 10.47
N ILE A 122 -12.66 0.37 9.96
CA ILE A 122 -12.61 0.76 8.55
C ILE A 122 -11.90 2.10 8.45
N ALA A 123 -10.79 2.16 7.73
CA ALA A 123 -10.14 3.45 7.47
C ALA A 123 -10.91 4.25 6.42
N LYS A 124 -10.74 5.57 6.41
CA LYS A 124 -11.17 6.39 5.28
C LYS A 124 -10.46 5.88 4.01
N SER A 125 -11.22 5.65 2.96
CA SER A 125 -10.65 5.18 1.70
C SER A 125 -10.47 6.30 0.69
N TRP A 126 -9.34 6.22 0.00
CA TRP A 126 -8.96 7.11 -1.09
C TRP A 126 -9.49 6.67 -2.45
N LEU A 127 -9.93 5.43 -2.55
CA LEU A 127 -10.66 4.90 -3.70
C LEU A 127 -12.17 5.16 -3.57
N SER A 128 -12.59 5.97 -2.59
CA SER A 128 -13.98 6.37 -2.44
C SER A 128 -14.47 7.12 -3.69
N PRO A 129 -15.74 6.99 -4.07
CA PRO A 129 -16.78 6.27 -3.34
C PRO A 129 -16.83 4.76 -3.66
N HIS A 130 -17.07 3.95 -2.62
CA HIS A 130 -17.32 2.52 -2.62
C HIS A 130 -18.81 2.20 -2.74
N ARG A 131 -19.14 1.31 -3.65
CA ARG A 131 -20.49 0.83 -3.95
C ARG A 131 -20.72 -0.55 -3.37
N VAL A 132 -21.91 -0.79 -2.83
CA VAL A 132 -22.38 -2.15 -2.50
C VAL A 132 -22.93 -2.81 -3.77
N THR A 133 -22.28 -3.86 -4.25
CA THR A 133 -22.59 -4.54 -5.51
C THR A 133 -23.42 -5.82 -5.35
N LEU A 134 -23.59 -6.30 -4.10
CA LEU A 134 -24.25 -7.58 -3.81
C LEU A 134 -25.63 -7.68 -4.49
N ARG A 135 -25.77 -8.66 -5.40
CA ARG A 135 -27.00 -8.91 -6.17
C ARG A 135 -27.50 -7.69 -6.97
N GLY A 136 -26.58 -6.91 -7.55
CA GLY A 136 -26.93 -5.73 -8.36
C GLY A 136 -27.61 -4.63 -7.56
N TYR A 137 -27.26 -4.50 -6.26
CA TYR A 137 -27.85 -3.48 -5.41
C TYR A 137 -27.39 -2.07 -5.79
N ASP A 138 -26.13 -1.94 -6.19
CA ASP A 138 -25.51 -0.77 -6.82
C ASP A 138 -25.75 0.57 -6.11
N LYS A 139 -25.69 0.58 -4.77
CA LYS A 139 -25.85 1.80 -3.96
C LYS A 139 -24.57 2.24 -3.28
N PHE A 140 -24.43 3.55 -3.15
CA PHE A 140 -23.35 4.20 -2.42
C PHE A 140 -23.88 4.80 -1.13
N TYR A 141 -23.12 4.62 -0.05
CA TYR A 141 -23.47 5.14 1.27
C TYR A 141 -22.35 5.98 1.83
N SER A 142 -22.70 6.96 2.66
CA SER A 142 -21.76 7.75 3.46
C SER A 142 -22.33 7.91 4.87
N ARG A 143 -21.56 8.56 5.76
CA ARG A 143 -21.95 8.79 7.16
C ARG A 143 -21.92 10.27 7.51
N SER A 144 -22.96 10.69 8.22
CA SER A 144 -23.07 12.00 8.84
C SER A 144 -23.07 11.84 10.37
N THR A 145 -23.32 12.92 11.10
CA THR A 145 -23.58 12.84 12.54
C THR A 145 -24.79 11.98 12.88
N ASN A 146 -25.77 11.87 11.95
CA ASN A 146 -27.01 11.13 12.15
C ASN A 146 -26.92 9.69 11.60
N GLY A 147 -25.70 9.18 11.39
CA GLY A 147 -25.46 7.83 10.90
C GLY A 147 -25.37 7.72 9.37
N LYS A 148 -25.61 6.50 8.90
CA LYS A 148 -25.50 6.09 7.49
C LYS A 148 -26.63 6.67 6.63
N TYR A 149 -26.29 7.21 5.46
CA TYR A 149 -27.24 7.69 4.46
C TYR A 149 -26.76 7.38 3.03
N PRO A 150 -27.66 7.26 2.04
CA PRO A 150 -27.29 7.08 0.65
C PRO A 150 -26.75 8.39 0.06
N LEU A 151 -25.62 8.33 -0.66
CA LEU A 151 -25.06 9.50 -1.34
C LEU A 151 -25.93 9.96 -2.50
N ASP A 152 -26.13 11.27 -2.64
CA ASP A 152 -26.81 11.83 -3.80
C ASP A 152 -25.87 12.07 -5.00
N VAL A 153 -26.42 12.50 -6.13
CA VAL A 153 -25.66 12.73 -7.38
C VAL A 153 -24.58 13.81 -7.22
N SER A 154 -24.84 14.85 -6.43
CA SER A 154 -23.90 15.94 -6.20
C SER A 154 -22.75 15.47 -5.31
N GLU A 155 -23.06 14.75 -4.23
CA GLU A 155 -22.05 14.19 -3.34
C GLU A 155 -21.21 13.12 -4.05
N LEU A 156 -21.83 12.27 -4.89
CA LEU A 156 -21.11 11.32 -5.73
C LEU A 156 -20.16 12.04 -6.68
N ARG A 157 -20.59 13.12 -7.34
CA ARG A 157 -19.72 13.92 -8.22
C ARG A 157 -18.52 14.46 -7.44
N VAL A 158 -18.73 14.98 -6.24
CA VAL A 158 -17.65 15.49 -5.37
C VAL A 158 -16.71 14.36 -4.97
N ALA A 159 -17.24 13.21 -4.54
CA ALA A 159 -16.45 12.06 -4.13
C ALA A 159 -15.56 11.53 -5.27
N PHE A 160 -16.12 11.33 -6.46
CA PHE A 160 -15.36 10.91 -7.64
C PHE A 160 -14.28 11.94 -8.02
N SER A 161 -14.61 13.24 -8.02
CA SER A 161 -13.65 14.31 -8.36
C SER A 161 -12.47 14.36 -7.38
N LEU A 162 -12.73 14.13 -6.09
CA LEU A 162 -11.68 14.06 -5.08
C LEU A 162 -10.74 12.88 -5.33
N SER A 163 -11.28 11.70 -5.62
CA SER A 163 -10.47 10.51 -5.93
C SER A 163 -9.56 10.70 -7.15
N GLU A 164 -10.08 11.32 -8.21
CA GLU A 164 -9.34 11.64 -9.44
C GLU A 164 -8.22 12.64 -9.16
N ALA A 165 -8.49 13.68 -8.37
CA ALA A 165 -7.48 14.65 -7.98
C ALA A 165 -6.32 14.03 -7.17
N PHE A 166 -6.57 12.99 -6.38
CA PHE A 166 -5.52 12.26 -5.66
C PHE A 166 -4.68 11.39 -6.62
N ALA A 167 -5.34 10.61 -7.49
CA ALA A 167 -4.65 9.81 -8.50
C ALA A 167 -3.77 10.69 -9.41
N ASP A 168 -4.28 11.85 -9.82
CA ASP A 168 -3.53 12.82 -10.61
C ASP A 168 -2.32 13.39 -9.87
N ARG A 169 -2.44 13.69 -8.57
CA ARG A 169 -1.31 14.18 -7.77
C ARG A 169 -0.18 13.15 -7.67
N ILE A 170 -0.54 11.88 -7.49
CA ILE A 170 0.43 10.78 -7.45
C ILE A 170 1.14 10.67 -8.81
N ARG A 171 0.39 10.68 -9.92
CA ARG A 171 0.96 10.61 -11.28
C ARG A 171 1.86 11.80 -11.57
N ARG A 172 1.42 13.03 -11.26
CA ARG A 172 2.24 14.24 -11.42
C ARG A 172 3.51 14.21 -10.60
N PHE A 173 3.46 13.70 -9.37
CA PHE A 173 4.67 13.49 -8.57
C PHE A 173 5.64 12.55 -9.29
N ARG A 174 5.18 11.37 -9.72
CA ARG A 174 6.01 10.42 -10.46
C ARG A 174 6.59 11.05 -11.73
N GLU A 175 5.77 11.71 -12.54
CA GLU A 175 6.18 12.34 -13.80
C GLU A 175 7.24 13.42 -13.58
N ASP A 176 7.06 14.30 -12.59
CA ASP A 176 8.07 15.32 -12.22
C ASP A 176 9.39 14.65 -11.80
N ARG A 177 9.32 13.64 -10.95
CA ARG A 177 10.51 12.92 -10.47
C ARG A 177 11.24 12.19 -11.59
N ILE A 178 10.53 11.44 -12.44
CA ILE A 178 11.13 10.74 -13.56
C ILE A 178 11.73 11.73 -14.56
N SER A 179 11.09 12.87 -14.82
CA SER A 179 11.63 13.91 -15.71
C SER A 179 12.95 14.47 -15.19
N LYS A 180 13.03 14.79 -13.89
CA LYS A 180 14.26 15.25 -13.23
C LYS A 180 15.36 14.19 -13.22
N ILE A 181 15.01 12.93 -12.96
CA ILE A 181 15.97 11.80 -12.97
C ILE A 181 16.51 11.53 -14.39
N TYR A 182 15.67 11.66 -15.42
CA TYR A 182 16.06 11.54 -16.82
C TYR A 182 17.03 12.67 -17.22
N ALA A 183 16.78 13.90 -16.76
CA ALA A 183 17.62 15.07 -17.01
C ALA A 183 18.87 15.18 -16.10
N ASP A 184 19.14 14.16 -15.27
CA ASP A 184 20.21 14.16 -14.26
C ASP A 184 20.12 15.27 -13.18
N GLU A 185 18.93 15.85 -12.99
CA GLU A 185 18.61 16.84 -11.96
C GLU A 185 18.20 16.17 -10.63
N MET A 186 19.07 15.31 -10.12
CA MET A 186 18.86 14.55 -8.88
C MET A 186 19.39 15.30 -7.63
N PHE A 187 19.17 14.73 -6.44
CA PHE A 187 19.64 15.30 -5.16
C PHE A 187 21.16 15.42 -5.02
N MET A 188 21.91 14.80 -5.93
CA MET A 188 23.36 14.84 -6.00
C MET A 188 23.87 14.38 -7.38
N PRO A 189 25.13 14.71 -7.72
CA PRO A 189 25.79 14.16 -8.90
C PRO A 189 25.74 12.64 -8.91
N PHE A 190 25.39 12.05 -10.06
CA PHE A 190 25.12 10.63 -10.17
C PHE A 190 26.00 9.96 -11.24
N ASN A 191 26.35 8.71 -11.00
CA ASN A 191 27.07 7.81 -11.88
C ASN A 191 26.10 6.75 -12.41
N GLY A 192 26.23 6.42 -13.70
CA GLY A 192 25.37 5.44 -14.36
C GLY A 192 24.44 6.12 -15.36
N ASN A 193 24.48 5.65 -16.60
CA ASN A 193 23.62 6.16 -17.68
C ASN A 193 22.17 5.69 -17.48
N SER A 194 22.01 4.36 -17.36
CA SER A 194 20.75 3.69 -17.04
C SER A 194 20.45 3.76 -15.55
N LYS A 195 19.17 3.94 -15.22
CA LYS A 195 18.71 4.07 -13.83
C LYS A 195 17.46 3.24 -13.59
N MET A 196 17.42 2.59 -12.44
CA MET A 196 16.24 1.94 -11.89
C MET A 196 15.68 2.84 -10.79
N VAL A 197 14.39 3.14 -10.86
CA VAL A 197 13.69 4.04 -9.93
C VAL A 197 12.51 3.30 -9.31
N LEU A 198 12.51 3.18 -7.99
CA LEU A 198 11.40 2.65 -7.20
C LEU A 198 10.77 3.78 -6.40
N HIS A 199 9.48 4.03 -6.62
CA HIS A 199 8.67 4.93 -5.82
C HIS A 199 7.67 4.15 -4.99
N LEU A 200 7.61 4.41 -3.69
CA LEU A 200 6.54 3.97 -2.78
C LEU A 200 5.81 5.22 -2.31
N ILE A 201 4.57 5.39 -2.76
CA ILE A 201 3.78 6.59 -2.58
C ILE A 201 2.52 6.24 -1.78
N PRO A 202 2.50 6.50 -0.47
CA PRO A 202 1.27 6.43 0.33
C PRO A 202 0.22 7.39 -0.22
N PHE A 203 -1.04 6.99 -0.26
CA PHE A 203 -2.11 7.92 -0.61
C PHE A 203 -2.21 9.07 0.41
N ALA A 204 -1.90 8.80 1.68
CA ALA A 204 -1.88 9.80 2.74
C ALA A 204 -0.86 10.92 2.52
N SER A 205 0.18 10.73 1.69
CA SER A 205 1.26 11.71 1.45
C SER A 205 0.80 13.04 0.87
N PHE A 206 -0.42 13.12 0.34
CA PHE A 206 -1.00 14.34 -0.22
C PHE A 206 -2.08 14.97 0.67
N LYS A 207 -2.32 14.43 1.87
CA LYS A 207 -3.13 15.09 2.92
C LYS A 207 -2.45 16.40 3.33
N PRO A 208 -3.18 17.52 3.45
CA PRO A 208 -2.64 18.74 4.02
C PRO A 208 -2.11 18.50 5.45
N GLY A 209 -0.85 18.87 5.69
CA GLY A 209 -0.24 18.78 7.03
C GLY A 209 0.34 17.41 7.39
N GLU A 210 0.21 16.38 6.54
CA GLU A 210 0.80 15.06 6.79
C GLU A 210 2.32 15.15 6.87
N LYS A 211 2.87 14.73 8.01
CA LYS A 211 4.31 14.71 8.25
C LYS A 211 4.66 13.52 9.14
N TYR A 212 5.78 12.87 8.84
CA TYR A 212 6.33 11.76 9.61
C TYR A 212 7.62 12.19 10.32
N GLU A 213 7.90 11.56 11.46
CA GLU A 213 9.10 11.79 12.28
C GLU A 213 10.35 11.17 11.61
N ILE A 214 10.97 11.94 10.70
CA ILE A 214 12.17 11.50 9.98
C ILE A 214 13.43 11.50 10.86
N GLU A 215 13.40 12.19 11.99
CA GLU A 215 14.52 12.33 12.92
C GLU A 215 14.94 10.98 13.51
N LYS A 216 13.96 10.12 13.78
CA LYS A 216 14.21 8.75 14.26
C LYS A 216 14.99 7.95 13.23
N ILE A 217 14.64 8.09 11.95
CA ILE A 217 15.32 7.40 10.84
C ILE A 217 16.71 7.99 10.62
N ALA A 218 16.85 9.31 10.73
CA ALA A 218 18.13 9.99 10.62
C ALA A 218 19.11 9.60 11.74
N SER A 219 18.62 9.29 12.94
CA SER A 219 19.43 8.75 14.03
C SER A 219 19.91 7.31 13.77
N GLN A 220 19.25 6.59 12.86
CA GLN A 220 19.57 5.21 12.48
C GLN A 220 19.53 5.03 10.96
N PRO A 221 20.46 5.64 10.19
CA PRO A 221 20.41 5.62 8.71
C PRO A 221 20.43 4.22 8.10
N ARG A 222 20.80 3.21 8.89
CA ARG A 222 20.77 1.79 8.49
C ARG A 222 19.36 1.28 8.16
N MET A 223 18.31 1.94 8.68
CA MET A 223 16.92 1.58 8.44
C MET A 223 16.44 1.92 7.01
N LEU A 224 17.16 2.80 6.30
CA LEU A 224 16.83 3.23 4.94
C LEU A 224 18.01 2.96 3.99
N PRO A 225 18.35 1.68 3.71
CA PRO A 225 19.49 1.35 2.87
C PRO A 225 19.23 1.72 1.39
N PRO A 226 20.21 2.31 0.70
CA PRO A 226 20.19 2.41 -0.76
C PRO A 226 20.21 1.04 -1.44
N ILE A 227 19.50 0.90 -2.57
CA ILE A 227 19.44 -0.36 -3.32
C ILE A 227 20.84 -0.74 -3.82
N TYR A 228 21.21 -2.02 -3.66
CA TYR A 228 22.46 -2.62 -4.13
C TYR A 228 23.71 -1.85 -3.64
N CYS A 229 23.80 -1.65 -2.32
CA CYS A 229 24.88 -0.91 -1.68
C CYS A 229 25.31 -1.54 -0.35
N SER A 230 26.62 -1.68 -0.12
CA SER A 230 27.18 -2.26 1.12
C SER A 230 27.55 -1.22 2.19
N GLY A 231 27.62 0.06 1.84
CA GLY A 231 27.92 1.16 2.77
C GLY A 231 27.46 2.50 2.22
N TRP A 232 26.86 3.32 3.07
CA TRP A 232 26.24 4.58 2.66
C TRP A 232 26.46 5.70 3.66
N ASN A 233 26.42 6.91 3.13
CA ASN A 233 26.31 8.14 3.89
C ASN A 233 24.86 8.60 3.95
N SER A 234 24.60 9.63 4.75
CA SER A 234 23.27 10.22 4.84
C SER A 234 23.33 11.72 5.08
N LYS A 235 22.25 12.42 4.72
CA LYS A 235 22.08 13.86 4.98
C LYS A 235 20.60 14.23 5.00
N TYR A 236 20.28 15.33 5.67
CA TYR A 236 19.01 16.01 5.46
C TYR A 236 19.05 16.84 4.18
N ASN A 237 17.89 17.03 3.55
CA ASN A 237 17.67 18.03 2.52
C ASN A 237 16.35 18.78 2.77
N LEU A 238 16.00 19.67 1.84
CA LEU A 238 14.76 20.45 1.92
C LEU A 238 13.52 19.57 1.98
N ASP A 239 13.55 18.37 1.40
CA ASP A 239 12.38 17.50 1.21
C ASP A 239 12.25 16.40 2.28
N GLY A 240 13.37 15.97 2.87
CA GLY A 240 13.40 15.04 4.00
C GLY A 240 14.79 14.52 4.34
N PHE A 241 14.95 13.21 4.32
CA PHE A 241 16.18 12.50 4.69
C PHE A 241 16.65 11.60 3.56
N LEU A 242 17.94 11.70 3.21
CA LEU A 242 18.56 11.00 2.10
C LEU A 242 19.67 10.07 2.59
N THR A 243 19.68 8.83 2.13
CA THR A 243 20.82 7.91 2.20
C THR A 243 21.40 7.69 0.80
N TYR A 244 22.72 7.54 0.69
CA TYR A 244 23.37 7.48 -0.62
C TYR A 244 24.75 6.81 -0.57
N SER A 245 25.16 6.25 -1.71
CA SER A 245 26.51 5.70 -1.88
C SER A 245 27.58 6.77 -2.15
N GLY A 246 28.83 6.50 -1.79
CA GLY A 246 29.94 7.43 -2.02
C GLY A 246 29.96 8.59 -1.03
N SER A 247 30.89 9.52 -1.21
CA SER A 247 31.03 10.73 -0.38
C SER A 247 30.28 11.95 -0.95
N ALA A 248 30.17 13.04 -0.18
CA ALA A 248 29.53 14.28 -0.63
C ALA A 248 30.20 14.93 -1.86
N THR A 249 31.46 14.59 -2.13
CA THR A 249 32.28 15.11 -3.24
C THR A 249 32.34 14.18 -4.44
N GLU A 250 31.90 12.94 -4.30
CA GLU A 250 31.92 11.94 -5.37
C GLU A 250 30.53 11.76 -5.98
N LYS A 251 30.51 11.30 -7.23
CA LYS A 251 29.26 10.92 -7.88
C LYS A 251 28.71 9.64 -7.24
N SER A 252 27.47 9.71 -6.78
CA SER A 252 26.78 8.57 -6.20
C SER A 252 26.24 7.65 -7.31
N HIS A 253 26.13 6.35 -7.08
CA HIS A 253 25.48 5.43 -8.04
C HIS A 253 24.13 4.89 -7.51
N THR A 254 23.75 5.26 -6.29
CA THR A 254 22.48 4.86 -5.69
C THR A 254 22.13 5.79 -4.52
N TYR A 255 20.85 6.10 -4.38
CA TYR A 255 20.31 6.83 -3.23
C TYR A 255 18.91 6.35 -2.85
N THR A 256 18.50 6.64 -1.63
CA THR A 256 17.12 6.51 -1.16
C THR A 256 16.72 7.75 -0.39
N GLN A 257 15.67 8.40 -0.86
CA GLN A 257 15.05 9.58 -0.28
C GLN A 257 13.78 9.17 0.47
N LEU A 258 13.71 9.52 1.74
CA LEU A 258 12.47 9.55 2.52
C LEU A 258 11.99 10.99 2.60
N TYR A 259 10.87 11.29 1.95
CA TYR A 259 10.23 12.60 2.02
C TYR A 259 9.49 12.77 3.35
N ARG A 260 9.33 14.02 3.81
CA ARG A 260 8.60 14.32 5.07
C ARG A 260 7.16 13.83 5.08
N ASN A 261 6.53 13.69 3.91
CA ASN A 261 5.18 13.18 3.75
C ASN A 261 5.12 11.65 3.56
N GLY A 262 6.22 10.92 3.82
CA GLY A 262 6.24 9.46 3.86
C GLY A 262 6.50 8.77 2.52
N ILE A 263 6.68 9.53 1.43
CA ILE A 263 7.09 8.96 0.14
C ILE A 263 8.53 8.43 0.26
N ILE A 264 8.78 7.25 -0.31
CA ILE A 264 10.13 6.73 -0.54
C ILE A 264 10.43 6.75 -2.04
N GLU A 265 11.56 7.36 -2.42
CA GLU A 265 12.14 7.30 -3.76
C GLU A 265 13.53 6.65 -3.66
N ALA A 266 13.72 5.51 -4.29
CA ALA A 266 15.01 4.84 -4.36
C ALA A 266 15.48 4.76 -5.81
N VAL A 267 16.73 5.16 -6.07
CA VAL A 267 17.33 5.17 -7.41
C VAL A 267 18.65 4.43 -7.37
N ASN A 268 18.88 3.55 -8.36
CA ASN A 268 20.16 2.86 -8.56
C ASN A 268 20.57 2.93 -10.03
N GLY A 269 21.85 3.24 -10.30
CA GLY A 269 22.44 3.28 -11.64
C GLY A 269 23.64 2.35 -11.84
N SER A 270 23.88 1.42 -10.92
CA SER A 270 25.00 0.47 -11.00
C SER A 270 24.58 -0.96 -11.33
N LEU A 271 23.31 -1.31 -11.09
CA LEU A 271 22.77 -2.66 -11.28
C LEU A 271 22.45 -2.94 -12.75
N ILE A 272 21.76 -2.00 -13.40
CA ILE A 272 21.57 -1.99 -14.86
C ILE A 272 22.65 -1.06 -15.39
N ARG A 273 23.63 -1.62 -16.09
CA ARG A 273 24.78 -0.87 -16.61
C ARG A 273 25.32 -1.50 -17.88
N GLU A 274 26.11 -0.72 -18.60
CA GLU A 274 26.96 -1.26 -19.67
C GLU A 274 28.04 -2.15 -19.04
N HIS A 275 28.16 -3.36 -19.56
CA HIS A 275 29.18 -4.34 -19.20
C HIS A 275 30.35 -4.28 -20.19
N ASP A 276 31.42 -5.02 -19.88
CA ASP A 276 32.62 -5.10 -20.72
C ASP A 276 32.28 -5.30 -22.20
N LYS A 277 32.97 -4.56 -23.08
CA LYS A 277 32.77 -4.56 -24.54
C LYS A 277 31.45 -3.94 -25.03
N GLY A 278 30.80 -3.09 -24.24
CA GLY A 278 29.62 -2.34 -24.67
C GLY A 278 28.31 -3.13 -24.59
N GLN A 279 28.28 -4.19 -23.79
CA GLN A 279 27.12 -5.05 -23.67
C GLN A 279 26.07 -4.43 -22.72
N LEU A 280 24.87 -4.18 -23.24
CA LEU A 280 23.76 -3.60 -22.49
C LEU A 280 22.81 -4.70 -22.03
N PHE A 281 22.99 -5.18 -20.79
CA PHE A 281 22.15 -6.23 -20.23
C PHE A 281 21.61 -5.91 -18.84
N ILE A 282 20.42 -6.44 -18.57
CA ILE A 282 19.81 -6.45 -17.24
C ILE A 282 20.18 -7.78 -16.58
N PRO A 283 20.95 -7.80 -15.47
CA PRO A 283 21.30 -9.04 -14.78
C PRO A 283 20.07 -9.60 -14.06
N SER A 284 19.30 -10.47 -14.72
CA SER A 284 17.96 -10.91 -14.29
C SER A 284 17.86 -11.29 -12.81
N ILE A 285 18.77 -12.14 -12.32
CA ILE A 285 18.78 -12.61 -10.93
C ILE A 285 19.05 -11.45 -9.97
N ALA A 286 20.14 -10.69 -10.19
CA ALA A 286 20.52 -9.59 -9.30
C ALA A 286 19.48 -8.46 -9.32
N PHE A 287 18.93 -8.15 -10.49
CA PHE A 287 17.87 -7.15 -10.67
C PHE A 287 16.67 -7.44 -9.77
N GLU A 288 16.13 -8.66 -9.84
CA GLU A 288 14.94 -9.01 -9.07
C GLU A 288 15.24 -9.20 -7.59
N LYS A 289 16.36 -9.85 -7.25
CA LYS A 289 16.79 -10.11 -5.88
C LYS A 289 16.94 -8.82 -5.06
N GLU A 290 17.63 -7.82 -5.63
CA GLU A 290 17.89 -6.56 -4.94
C GLU A 290 16.63 -5.71 -4.76
N LEU A 291 15.71 -5.73 -5.74
CA LEU A 291 14.40 -5.07 -5.61
C LEU A 291 13.52 -5.75 -4.57
N ILE A 292 13.46 -7.08 -4.52
CA ILE A 292 12.72 -7.84 -3.50
C ILE A 292 13.26 -7.49 -2.12
N ALA A 293 14.59 -7.59 -1.92
CA ALA A 293 15.22 -7.29 -0.64
C ALA A 293 14.94 -5.84 -0.18
N SER A 294 15.11 -4.88 -1.08
CA SER A 294 14.89 -3.46 -0.79
C SER A 294 13.42 -3.17 -0.46
N LEU A 295 12.48 -3.73 -1.22
CA LEU A 295 11.05 -3.56 -0.95
C LEU A 295 10.65 -4.14 0.42
N LYS A 296 11.17 -5.32 0.80
CA LYS A 296 10.93 -5.88 2.15
C LYS A 296 11.40 -4.92 3.24
N THR A 297 12.59 -4.34 3.08
CA THR A 297 13.11 -3.35 4.04
C THR A 297 12.26 -2.08 4.09
N TYR A 298 11.89 -1.53 2.94
CA TYR A 298 11.11 -0.30 2.89
C TYR A 298 9.69 -0.49 3.45
N LEU A 299 9.00 -1.58 3.12
CA LEU A 299 7.67 -1.87 3.69
C LEU A 299 7.73 -2.05 5.21
N LYS A 300 8.76 -2.71 5.72
CA LYS A 300 8.98 -2.82 7.17
C LYS A 300 9.16 -1.44 7.80
N LEU A 301 10.00 -0.59 7.20
CA LEU A 301 10.21 0.78 7.67
C LEU A 301 8.88 1.58 7.66
N MET A 302 8.11 1.51 6.59
CA MET A 302 6.83 2.21 6.46
C MET A 302 5.81 1.72 7.51
N LYS A 303 5.78 0.41 7.80
CA LYS A 303 4.99 -0.18 8.89
C LYS A 303 5.42 0.34 10.26
N ASP A 304 6.72 0.37 10.53
CA ASP A 304 7.30 0.87 11.79
C ASP A 304 7.04 2.37 11.99
N MET A 305 6.96 3.14 10.89
CA MET A 305 6.58 4.55 10.85
C MET A 305 5.07 4.78 10.93
N LYS A 306 4.26 3.71 11.01
CA LYS A 306 2.79 3.75 11.01
C LYS A 306 2.20 4.47 9.80
N ILE A 307 2.83 4.33 8.63
CA ILE A 307 2.30 4.87 7.38
C ILE A 307 1.00 4.14 7.03
N GLU A 308 -0.06 4.91 6.76
CA GLU A 308 -1.36 4.41 6.37
C GLU A 308 -1.34 3.78 4.96
N LEU A 309 -2.01 2.64 4.83
CA LEU A 309 -2.28 1.99 3.55
C LEU A 309 -3.51 2.63 2.88
N PRO A 310 -3.64 2.54 1.53
CA PRO A 310 -2.73 1.86 0.62
C PRO A 310 -1.49 2.67 0.21
N ILE A 311 -0.48 1.95 -0.27
CA ILE A 311 0.75 2.50 -0.88
C ILE A 311 0.78 2.11 -2.36
N ILE A 312 1.03 3.06 -3.25
CA ILE A 312 1.26 2.75 -4.66
C ILE A 312 2.75 2.56 -4.90
N LEU A 313 3.10 1.43 -5.50
CA LEU A 313 4.44 1.13 -5.99
C LEU A 313 4.53 1.44 -7.48
N PHE A 314 5.53 2.23 -7.84
CA PHE A 314 5.96 2.39 -9.23
C PHE A 314 7.41 1.93 -9.38
N LEU A 315 7.66 1.07 -10.37
CA LEU A 315 9.00 0.76 -10.84
C LEU A 315 9.18 1.36 -12.24
N THR A 316 10.27 2.09 -12.44
CA THR A 316 10.59 2.73 -13.72
C THR A 316 12.04 2.48 -14.07
N LEU A 317 12.31 2.09 -15.31
CA LEU A 317 13.68 2.04 -15.83
C LEU A 317 13.89 3.22 -16.79
N VAL A 318 15.02 3.91 -16.66
CA VAL A 318 15.35 5.16 -17.37
C VAL A 318 16.67 4.96 -18.13
N ASN A 319 16.76 5.47 -19.36
CA ASN A 319 17.87 5.28 -20.30
C ASN A 319 18.20 3.80 -20.54
N VAL A 320 17.17 2.99 -20.79
CA VAL A 320 17.30 1.53 -20.99
C VAL A 320 17.07 1.07 -22.43
N LYS A 321 16.99 1.99 -23.40
CA LYS A 321 16.88 1.60 -24.81
C LYS A 321 18.10 0.75 -25.22
N GLY A 322 17.86 -0.36 -25.88
CA GLY A 322 18.92 -1.29 -26.30
C GLY A 322 19.35 -2.30 -25.24
N TYR A 323 18.90 -2.18 -23.99
CA TYR A 323 19.16 -3.20 -22.98
C TYR A 323 18.34 -4.45 -23.23
N SER A 324 18.94 -5.62 -23.01
CA SER A 324 18.25 -6.92 -23.10
C SER A 324 18.35 -7.70 -21.79
N MET A 325 17.48 -8.68 -21.58
CA MET A 325 17.53 -9.49 -20.36
C MET A 325 18.70 -10.49 -20.40
N TYR A 326 19.49 -10.53 -19.32
CA TYR A 326 20.51 -11.56 -19.16
C TYR A 326 19.91 -12.85 -18.63
N VAL A 327 20.05 -13.95 -19.39
CA VAL A 327 19.52 -15.27 -19.04
C VAL A 327 20.64 -16.28 -18.81
N ASP A 328 21.32 -16.71 -19.87
CA ASP A 328 22.42 -17.67 -19.75
C ASP A 328 23.54 -17.39 -20.77
N PRO A 329 24.82 -17.66 -20.43
CA PRO A 329 25.95 -17.34 -21.30
C PRO A 329 25.88 -17.99 -22.68
N TRP A 330 25.29 -19.18 -22.77
CA TRP A 330 25.20 -19.92 -24.03
C TRP A 330 24.21 -19.22 -24.98
N LYS A 331 23.01 -18.88 -24.51
CA LYS A 331 22.04 -18.12 -25.30
C LYS A 331 22.58 -16.75 -25.68
N MET A 332 23.35 -16.08 -24.83
CA MET A 332 23.93 -14.78 -25.19
C MET A 332 24.94 -14.83 -26.34
N ASN A 333 25.64 -15.95 -26.50
CA ASN A 333 26.64 -16.11 -27.57
C ASN A 333 26.03 -16.52 -28.92
N PHE A 334 24.82 -17.09 -28.93
CA PHE A 334 24.18 -17.63 -30.15
C PHE A 334 22.86 -16.93 -30.51
N PHE A 335 22.26 -16.19 -29.58
CA PHE A 335 21.03 -15.42 -29.76
C PHE A 335 21.22 -14.03 -29.16
N HIS A 336 20.92 -13.00 -29.93
CA HIS A 336 20.73 -11.66 -29.37
C HIS A 336 19.30 -11.58 -28.82
N PRO A 337 19.09 -11.62 -27.50
CA PRO A 337 17.76 -11.46 -26.94
C PRO A 337 17.15 -10.12 -27.39
N PRO A 338 15.82 -10.04 -27.55
CA PRO A 338 15.17 -8.78 -27.88
C PRO A 338 15.51 -7.69 -26.87
N ALA A 339 15.80 -6.50 -27.40
CA ALA A 339 16.18 -5.34 -26.62
C ALA A 339 14.97 -4.42 -26.40
N ILE A 340 15.00 -3.69 -25.29
CA ILE A 340 14.00 -2.67 -24.96
C ILE A 340 14.05 -1.55 -26.02
N ASP A 341 12.88 -1.15 -26.52
CA ASP A 341 12.71 -0.25 -27.66
C ASP A 341 12.64 1.25 -27.30
N ARG A 342 12.66 1.59 -26.01
CA ARG A 342 12.42 2.94 -25.48
C ARG A 342 13.35 3.32 -24.35
N GLU A 343 13.57 4.63 -24.18
CA GLU A 343 14.44 5.16 -23.13
C GLU A 343 13.84 4.98 -21.73
N ILE A 344 12.54 5.25 -21.59
CA ILE A 344 11.83 5.19 -20.31
C ILE A 344 10.83 4.04 -20.37
N LEU A 345 11.06 3.02 -19.54
CA LEU A 345 10.17 1.89 -19.36
C LEU A 345 9.35 2.10 -18.07
N LEU A 346 8.13 2.60 -18.24
CA LEU A 346 7.14 2.69 -17.17
C LEU A 346 6.49 1.32 -16.98
N LEU A 347 6.64 0.72 -15.79
CA LEU A 347 6.04 -0.58 -15.47
C LEU A 347 4.64 -0.42 -14.83
N PRO A 348 3.85 -1.51 -14.76
CA PRO A 348 2.53 -1.49 -14.14
C PRO A 348 2.56 -0.91 -12.71
N GLU A 349 1.53 -0.14 -12.37
CA GLU A 349 1.33 0.33 -11.00
C GLU A 349 0.80 -0.79 -10.13
N VAL A 350 1.33 -0.92 -8.91
CA VAL A 350 0.91 -1.95 -7.96
C VAL A 350 0.43 -1.29 -6.68
N ILE A 351 -0.79 -1.60 -6.27
CA ILE A 351 -1.38 -1.09 -5.03
C ILE A 351 -1.10 -2.10 -3.92
N ILE A 352 -0.47 -1.63 -2.85
CA ILE A 352 -0.18 -2.41 -1.64
C ILE A 352 -1.24 -2.05 -0.61
N GLU A 353 -2.10 -3.01 -0.29
CA GLU A 353 -3.24 -2.85 0.63
C GLU A 353 -3.02 -3.56 1.97
N ASN A 354 -1.94 -4.34 2.09
CA ASN A 354 -1.54 -5.05 3.29
C ASN A 354 -0.01 -5.09 3.39
N TYR A 355 0.54 -4.99 4.60
CA TYR A 355 1.96 -5.19 4.86
C TYR A 355 2.40 -6.66 4.95
N ASP A 356 1.45 -7.60 5.11
CA ASP A 356 1.76 -9.03 5.31
C ASP A 356 1.86 -9.83 3.99
N ILE A 357 1.83 -9.14 2.84
CA ILE A 357 2.05 -9.74 1.52
C ILE A 357 3.54 -9.78 1.19
N GLU A 358 4.01 -10.91 0.67
CA GLU A 358 5.41 -11.09 0.29
C GLU A 358 5.84 -10.17 -0.86
N ALA A 359 6.98 -9.50 -0.72
CA ALA A 359 7.48 -8.51 -1.69
C ALA A 359 7.67 -9.10 -3.11
N GLU A 360 8.06 -10.37 -3.21
CA GLU A 360 8.17 -11.06 -4.50
C GLU A 360 6.82 -11.23 -5.23
N GLN A 361 5.70 -11.27 -4.51
CA GLN A 361 4.37 -11.30 -5.12
C GLN A 361 3.96 -9.91 -5.59
N ILE A 362 4.28 -8.87 -4.80
CA ILE A 362 4.02 -7.46 -5.15
C ILE A 362 4.76 -7.08 -6.44
N LEU A 363 6.04 -7.46 -6.57
CA LEU A 363 6.89 -7.07 -7.71
C LEU A 363 6.71 -7.93 -8.96
N LYS A 364 6.07 -9.10 -8.84
CA LYS A 364 5.93 -10.04 -9.96
C LYS A 364 5.34 -9.40 -11.24
N PRO A 365 4.27 -8.60 -11.20
CA PRO A 365 3.74 -7.94 -12.40
C PRO A 365 4.76 -6.99 -13.05
N CYS A 366 5.57 -6.30 -12.25
CA CYS A 366 6.63 -5.42 -12.74
C CYS A 366 7.75 -6.22 -13.40
N PHE A 367 8.18 -7.33 -12.79
CA PHE A 367 9.18 -8.20 -13.39
C PHE A 367 8.70 -8.80 -14.70
N ASP A 368 7.51 -9.39 -14.73
CA ASP A 368 6.92 -9.94 -15.95
C ASP A 368 6.90 -8.90 -17.08
N ALA A 369 6.55 -7.64 -16.78
CA ALA A 369 6.57 -6.55 -17.74
C ALA A 369 7.98 -6.19 -18.26
N VAL A 370 9.03 -6.21 -17.42
CA VAL A 370 10.42 -6.02 -17.89
C VAL A 370 10.83 -7.18 -18.81
N TRP A 371 10.50 -8.41 -18.44
CA TRP A 371 10.77 -9.59 -19.27
C TRP A 371 10.01 -9.52 -20.61
N ASN A 372 8.76 -9.03 -20.61
CA ASN A 372 8.00 -8.77 -21.84
C ASN A 372 8.68 -7.73 -22.74
N ALA A 373 9.20 -6.65 -22.16
CA ALA A 373 9.95 -5.64 -22.90
C ALA A 373 11.26 -6.20 -23.51
N CYS A 374 11.80 -7.28 -22.93
CA CYS A 374 12.92 -8.05 -23.46
C CYS A 374 12.50 -9.28 -24.31
N GLY A 375 11.22 -9.38 -24.71
CA GLY A 375 10.71 -10.41 -25.61
C GLY A 375 10.44 -11.78 -24.99
N PHE A 376 10.41 -11.89 -23.66
CA PHE A 376 10.05 -13.12 -22.95
C PHE A 376 8.61 -13.05 -22.42
N PRO A 377 7.89 -14.18 -22.27
CA PRO A 377 6.50 -14.16 -21.83
C PRO A 377 6.30 -13.75 -20.37
N LYS A 378 7.28 -14.00 -19.49
CA LYS A 378 7.27 -13.71 -18.05
C LYS A 378 8.66 -13.92 -17.45
N SER A 379 8.84 -13.52 -16.18
CA SER A 379 10.06 -13.84 -15.43
C SER A 379 10.27 -15.35 -15.31
N ARG A 380 11.54 -15.78 -15.47
CA ARG A 380 11.95 -17.18 -15.32
C ARG A 380 12.35 -17.54 -13.90
N ASN A 381 12.49 -16.54 -13.04
CA ASN A 381 12.92 -16.69 -11.65
C ASN A 381 11.75 -17.01 -10.71
N TYR A 382 10.67 -17.59 -11.23
CA TYR A 382 9.54 -18.03 -10.43
C TYR A 382 9.29 -19.52 -10.68
N ASP A 383 9.09 -20.27 -9.59
CA ASP A 383 8.69 -21.67 -9.67
C ASP A 383 7.19 -21.83 -10.01
N GLU A 384 6.74 -23.08 -10.10
CA GLU A 384 5.33 -23.39 -10.44
C GLU A 384 4.34 -22.93 -9.37
N ASN A 385 4.81 -22.73 -8.13
CA ASN A 385 4.01 -22.22 -7.02
C ASN A 385 4.04 -20.68 -6.95
N GLY A 386 4.71 -20.02 -7.90
CA GLY A 386 4.85 -18.58 -7.92
C GLY A 386 5.83 -18.04 -6.87
N LYS A 387 6.73 -18.86 -6.32
CA LYS A 387 7.79 -18.41 -5.42
C LYS A 387 9.03 -18.01 -6.22
N TRP A 388 9.67 -16.91 -5.81
CA TRP A 388 10.90 -16.46 -6.45
C TRP A 388 12.08 -17.41 -6.17
N VAL A 389 12.84 -17.76 -7.20
CA VAL A 389 13.98 -18.69 -7.20
C VAL A 389 15.05 -18.20 -8.19
N GLU A 390 16.33 -18.35 -7.84
CA GLU A 390 17.46 -17.99 -8.70
C GLU A 390 17.57 -19.00 -9.86
N ARG A 391 17.17 -18.64 -11.08
CA ARG A 391 17.11 -19.56 -12.24
C ARG A 391 17.80 -19.03 -13.49
#